data_AF-A0A7W0YPA0-F1
#
_entry.id   AF-A0A7W0YPA0-F1
#
_cell.length_a   1.000
_cell.length_b   1.000
_cell.length_c   1.000
_cell.angle_alpha   90.00
_cell.angle_beta   90.00
_cell.angle_gamma   90.00
#
_symmetry.space_group_name_H-M   'P 1'
#
loop_
_entity.id
_entity.type
_entity.pdbx_description
1 polymer ?
#
loop_
_entity_poly.entity_id
_entity_poly.type
_entity_poly.pdbx_seq_one_letter_code
_entity_poly.pdbx_strand_id
1 'polypeptide(L)'
;VSVSRKREFLADATGAQFTRNPLALASALEKLDAARTPTRTITRGAAHLCIVDPDPGLLSARQGFLADVLASHPPIAQRIIRLRGMGYQQAKRQTPAAATG
;
A
#
# COMPACT_ATOMS: atom_id res chain seq x y z
N VAL A 1 -10.42 -1.75 -16.35
CA VAL A 1 -10.84 -2.51 -15.14
C VAL A 1 -10.12 -1.88 -13.96
N SER A 2 -10.87 -1.32 -13.00
CA SER A 2 -10.30 -0.78 -11.75
C SER A 2 -10.10 -1.91 -10.75
N VAL A 3 -8.94 -2.00 -10.10
CA VAL A 3 -8.71 -2.96 -9.02
C VAL A 3 -9.38 -2.41 -7.77
N SER A 4 -10.39 -3.11 -7.25
CA SER A 4 -11.10 -2.66 -6.04
C SER A 4 -10.12 -2.46 -4.88
N ARG A 5 -10.26 -1.38 -4.10
CA ARG A 5 -9.46 -1.09 -2.89
C ARG A 5 -9.26 -2.29 -1.97
N LYS A 6 -10.29 -3.15 -1.84
CA LYS A 6 -10.23 -4.36 -1.03
C LYS A 6 -9.18 -5.36 -1.54
N ARG A 7 -9.01 -5.48 -2.88
CA ARG A 7 -8.02 -6.36 -3.49
C ARG A 7 -6.59 -5.86 -3.23
N GLU A 8 -6.38 -4.55 -3.27
CA GLU A 8 -5.06 -3.95 -2.97
C GLU A 8 -4.65 -4.19 -1.51
N PHE A 9 -5.56 -3.97 -0.56
CA PHE A 9 -5.26 -4.26 0.85
C PHE A 9 -5.06 -5.76 1.11
N LEU A 10 -5.81 -6.62 0.41
CA LEU A 10 -5.61 -8.06 0.47
C LEU A 10 -4.23 -8.44 -0.09
N ALA A 11 -3.83 -7.86 -1.22
CA ALA A 11 -2.52 -8.09 -1.81
C ALA A 11 -1.39 -7.67 -0.87
N ASP A 12 -1.50 -6.51 -0.21
CA ASP A 12 -0.54 -6.06 0.80
C ASP A 12 -0.44 -7.03 1.99
N ALA A 13 -1.59 -7.48 2.51
CA ALA A 13 -1.66 -8.42 3.62
C ALA A 13 -1.06 -9.79 3.25
N THR A 14 -1.40 -10.30 2.07
CA THR A 14 -0.88 -11.56 1.54
C THR A 14 0.63 -11.46 1.28
N GLY A 15 1.11 -10.36 0.71
CA GLY A 15 2.53 -10.09 0.52
C GLY A 15 3.28 -10.05 1.86
N ALA A 16 2.72 -9.40 2.88
CA ALA A 16 3.29 -9.37 4.22
C ALA A 16 3.33 -10.76 4.88
N GLN A 17 2.33 -11.60 4.61
CA GLN A 17 2.30 -12.98 5.08
C GLN A 17 3.39 -13.84 4.43
N PHE A 18 3.57 -13.74 3.11
CA PHE A 18 4.59 -14.50 2.37
C PHE A 18 6.01 -14.07 2.71
N THR A 19 6.26 -12.77 2.78
CA THR A 19 7.60 -12.22 3.09
C THR A 19 7.92 -12.22 4.58
N ARG A 20 6.90 -12.36 5.44
CA ARG A 20 7.00 -12.18 6.89
C ARG A 20 7.62 -10.82 7.28
N ASN A 21 7.55 -9.83 6.38
CA ASN A 21 8.19 -8.54 6.56
C ASN A 21 7.29 -7.37 6.09
N PRO A 22 6.23 -7.07 6.85
CA PRO A 22 5.33 -5.97 6.52
C PRO A 22 6.02 -4.60 6.55
N LEU A 23 7.06 -4.41 7.37
CA LEU A 23 7.78 -3.13 7.46
C LEU A 23 8.63 -2.85 6.21
N ALA A 24 9.25 -3.88 5.63
CA ALA A 24 9.95 -3.72 4.35
C ALA A 24 8.98 -3.35 3.22
N LEU A 25 7.77 -3.94 3.20
CA LEU A 25 6.73 -3.56 2.23
C LEU A 25 6.29 -2.10 2.43
N ALA A 26 6.09 -1.66 3.68
CA ALA A 26 5.78 -0.26 3.97
C ALA A 26 6.89 0.69 3.46
N SER A 27 8.16 0.35 3.72
CA SER A 27 9.31 1.12 3.22
C SER A 27 9.38 1.15 1.69
N ALA A 28 9.06 0.04 1.02
CA ALA A 28 8.99 0.00 -0.44
C ALA A 28 7.91 0.94 -0.98
N LEU A 29 6.72 0.96 -0.38
CA LEU A 29 5.64 1.89 -0.75
C LEU A 29 6.03 3.36 -0.51
N GLU A 30 6.73 3.66 0.59
CA GLU A 30 7.25 5.01 0.85
C GLU A 30 8.22 5.47 -0.22
N LYS A 31 9.12 4.59 -0.68
CA LYS A 31 10.04 4.89 -1.78
C LYS A 31 9.31 5.15 -3.09
N LEU A 32 8.25 4.37 -3.37
CA LEU A 32 7.42 4.57 -4.55
C LEU A 32 6.64 5.90 -4.48
N ASP A 33 6.12 6.28 -3.31
CA ASP A 33 5.46 7.58 -3.12
C ASP A 33 6.43 8.76 -3.25
N ALA A 34 7.68 8.60 -2.82
CA ALA A 34 8.72 9.62 -2.99
C ALA A 34 9.19 9.74 -4.45
N ALA A 35 9.25 8.63 -5.18
CA ALA A 35 9.75 8.56 -6.56
C ALA A 35 8.71 8.99 -7.62
N ARG A 36 7.80 9.91 -7.30
CA ARG A 36 6.63 10.46 -8.07
C ARG A 36 6.94 11.06 -9.46
N THR A 37 7.78 10.40 -10.24
CA THR A 37 8.00 10.71 -11.65
C THR A 37 6.91 10.00 -12.45
N PRO A 38 6.05 10.74 -13.20
CA PRO A 38 5.00 10.12 -13.99
C PRO A 38 5.59 9.11 -14.97
N THR A 39 5.10 7.87 -14.94
CA THR A 39 5.55 6.87 -15.91
C THR A 39 4.82 7.13 -17.23
N ARG A 40 5.40 8.00 -18.07
CA ARG A 40 4.79 8.47 -19.33
C ARG A 40 4.42 7.37 -20.33
N THR A 41 4.93 6.15 -20.14
CA THR A 41 4.82 5.06 -21.12
C THR A 41 3.71 4.05 -20.81
N ILE A 42 3.02 4.15 -19.66
CA ILE A 42 1.99 3.17 -19.29
C ILE A 42 0.62 3.63 -19.78
N THR A 43 0.00 2.83 -20.64
CA THR A 43 -1.37 3.08 -21.10
C THR A 43 -2.35 2.89 -19.93
N ARG A 44 -3.45 3.67 -19.89
CA ARG A 44 -4.50 3.50 -18.87
C ARG A 44 -5.03 2.06 -18.78
N GLY A 45 -5.01 1.33 -19.90
CA GLY A 45 -5.39 -0.08 -19.94
C GLY A 45 -4.47 -0.98 -19.12
N ALA A 46 -3.17 -0.66 -19.01
CA ALA A 46 -2.18 -1.44 -18.25
C ALA A 46 -1.99 -0.95 -16.80
N ALA A 47 -2.63 0.15 -16.41
CA ALA A 47 -2.50 0.72 -15.06
C ALA A 47 -2.87 -0.27 -13.93
N HIS A 48 -3.79 -1.20 -14.19
CA HIS A 48 -4.19 -2.25 -13.24
C HIS A 48 -3.11 -3.31 -12.95
N LEU A 49 -2.01 -3.32 -13.72
CA LEU A 49 -0.84 -4.17 -13.47
C LEU A 49 0.21 -3.48 -12.60
N CYS A 50 0.05 -2.17 -12.36
CA CYS A 50 1.00 -1.40 -11.58
C CYS A 50 0.75 -1.58 -10.08
N ILE A 51 1.84 -1.58 -9.31
CA ILE A 51 1.79 -1.64 -7.84
C ILE A 51 1.23 -0.33 -7.25
N VAL A 52 1.50 0.79 -7.93
CA VAL A 52 1.07 2.14 -7.58
C VAL A 52 0.52 2.82 -8.83
N ASP A 53 -0.34 3.82 -8.64
CA ASP A 53 -0.95 4.54 -9.75
C ASP A 53 0.14 5.20 -10.63
N PRO A 54 0.26 4.85 -11.93
CA PRO A 54 1.32 5.36 -12.80
C PRO A 54 1.15 6.84 -13.16
N ASP A 55 -0.06 7.40 -12.99
CA ASP A 55 -0.36 8.82 -13.16
C ASP A 55 -0.95 9.37 -11.85
N PRO A 56 -0.11 9.67 -10.85
CA PRO A 56 -0.53 10.15 -9.54
C PRO A 56 -0.92 11.64 -9.59
N GLY A 57 -1.58 12.09 -10.66
CA GLY A 57 -2.05 13.45 -10.84
C GLY A 57 -2.83 13.97 -9.62
N LEU A 58 -3.21 15.25 -9.62
CA LEU A 58 -3.74 16.00 -8.46
C LEU A 58 -4.85 15.28 -7.63
N LEU A 59 -5.53 14.29 -8.21
CA LEU A 59 -6.58 13.49 -7.59
C LEU A 59 -6.04 12.40 -6.64
N SER A 60 -4.88 11.81 -6.88
CA SER A 60 -4.33 10.70 -6.06
C SER A 60 -3.80 11.15 -4.69
N ALA A 61 -3.58 12.46 -4.51
CA ALA A 61 -3.21 13.08 -3.24
C ALA A 61 -4.43 13.61 -2.44
N ARG A 62 -5.62 13.65 -3.05
CA ARG A 62 -6.83 14.17 -2.40
C ARG A 62 -7.64 13.04 -1.78
N GLN A 63 -7.95 13.17 -0.49
CA GLN A 63 -8.96 12.35 0.17
C GLN A 63 -10.34 13.00 -0.07
N GLY A 64 -11.32 12.21 -0.52
CA GLY A 64 -12.68 12.69 -0.79
C GLY A 64 -13.45 11.78 -1.74
N PHE A 65 -14.78 11.74 -1.59
CA PHE A 65 -15.69 10.81 -2.27
C PHE A 65 -15.52 10.74 -3.80
N LEU A 66 -15.12 11.85 -4.45
CA LEU A 66 -14.90 11.90 -5.91
C LEU A 66 -13.50 11.41 -6.34
N ALA A 67 -12.46 11.68 -5.54
CA ALA A 67 -11.12 11.13 -5.75
C ALA A 67 -11.11 9.61 -5.50
N ASP A 68 -11.92 9.18 -4.53
CA ASP A 68 -12.14 7.78 -4.15
C ASP A 68 -12.88 6.94 -5.22
N VAL A 69 -13.55 7.56 -6.19
CA VAL A 69 -14.28 6.86 -7.26
C VAL A 69 -13.46 6.80 -8.56
N LEU A 70 -12.55 7.76 -8.77
CA LEU A 70 -11.74 7.87 -9.99
C LEU A 70 -10.30 7.37 -9.83
N ALA A 71 -9.80 7.23 -8.60
CA ALA A 71 -8.49 6.64 -8.35
C ALA A 71 -8.52 5.13 -8.62
N SER A 72 -7.56 4.64 -9.42
CA SER A 72 -7.43 3.22 -9.74
C SER A 72 -6.89 2.41 -8.56
N HIS A 73 -6.30 3.08 -7.56
CA HIS A 73 -5.74 2.50 -6.34
C HIS A 73 -6.18 3.29 -5.09
N PRO A 74 -6.26 2.64 -3.91
CA PRO A 74 -6.41 3.37 -2.64
C PRO A 74 -5.18 4.26 -2.40
N PRO A 75 -5.33 5.36 -1.63
CA PRO A 75 -4.21 6.21 -1.26
C PRO A 75 -3.06 5.40 -0.63
N ILE A 76 -1.85 5.55 -1.16
CA ILE A 76 -0.66 4.77 -0.73
C ILE A 76 -0.37 4.94 0.77
N ALA A 77 -0.66 6.11 1.32
CA ALA A 77 -0.56 6.38 2.76
C ALA A 77 -1.41 5.40 3.61
N GLN A 78 -2.62 5.06 3.18
CA GLN A 78 -3.46 4.10 3.92
C GLN A 78 -2.88 2.68 3.89
N ARG A 79 -2.22 2.32 2.79
CA ARG A 79 -1.53 1.02 2.66
C ARG A 79 -0.33 0.94 3.61
N ILE A 80 0.48 2.00 3.63
CA ILE A 80 1.63 2.14 4.54
C ILE A 80 1.19 2.01 6.01
N ILE A 81 0.13 2.71 6.41
CA ILE A 81 -0.41 2.65 7.79
C ILE A 81 -0.79 1.22 8.17
N ARG A 82 -1.52 0.50 7.29
CA ARG A 82 -1.92 -0.89 7.56
C ARG A 82 -0.72 -1.83 7.69
N LEU A 83 0.26 -1.72 6.79
CA LEU A 83 1.48 -2.53 6.84
C LEU A 83 2.30 -2.26 8.10
N ARG A 84 2.49 -1.00 8.48
CA ARG A 84 3.13 -0.65 9.76
C ARG A 84 2.37 -1.24 10.97
N GLY A 85 1.04 -1.18 10.94
CA GLY A 85 0.19 -1.82 11.94
C GLY A 85 0.42 -3.33 12.03
N MET A 86 0.53 -4.03 10.90
CA MET A 86 0.86 -5.47 10.88
C MET A 86 2.24 -5.76 11.48
N GLY A 87 3.25 -4.93 11.16
CA GLY A 87 4.58 -5.04 11.76
C GLY A 87 4.56 -4.90 13.28
N TYR A 88 3.80 -3.93 13.80
CA TYR A 88 3.61 -3.77 15.23
C TYR A 88 2.95 -4.99 15.87
N GLN A 89 1.91 -5.56 15.24
CA GLN A 89 1.27 -6.78 15.74
C GLN A 89 2.20 -7.99 15.73
N GLN A 90 3.08 -8.11 14.73
CA GLN A 90 4.09 -9.16 14.68
C GLN A 90 5.11 -9.01 15.81
N ALA A 91 5.62 -7.80 16.05
CA ALA A 91 6.53 -7.52 17.15
C ALA A 91 5.90 -7.82 18.53
N LYS A 92 4.62 -7.43 18.73
CA LYS A 92 3.88 -7.75 19.95
C LYS A 92 3.73 -9.26 20.17
N ARG A 93 3.49 -10.04 19.09
CA ARG A 93 3.39 -11.50 19.16
C ARG A 93 4.73 -12.20 19.41
N GLN A 94 5.84 -11.56 19.04
CA GLN A 94 7.19 -12.10 19.21
C GLN A 94 7.80 -11.76 20.57
N THR A 95 7.22 -10.82 21.32
CA THR A 95 7.63 -10.54 22.70
C THR A 95 7.06 -11.64 23.59
N PRO A 96 7.87 -12.59 24.11
CA PRO A 96 7.36 -13.58 25.04
C PRO A 96 6.97 -12.87 26.34
N ALA A 97 6.03 -13.45 27.08
CA ALA A 97 5.69 -13.05 28.45
C ALA A 97 6.86 -13.31 29.44
N ALA A 98 8.02 -12.70 29.19
CA ALA A 98 9.21 -12.79 30.00
C ALA A 98 9.24 -11.63 31.01
N ALA A 99 8.29 -11.63 31.95
CA ALA A 99 8.33 -10.80 33.16
C ALA A 99 7.29 -11.28 34.18
N THR A 100 7.37 -12.54 34.61
CA THR A 100 6.84 -12.96 35.91
C THR A 100 7.75 -14.06 36.42
N GLY A 101 8.82 -13.63 37.08
CA GLY A 101 9.56 -14.40 38.06
C GLY A 101 9.30 -13.80 39.44
#